data_AF-A0A5B9EJF3-F1
#
_entry.id   AF-A0A5B9EJF3-F1
#
_cell.length_a   1.000
_cell.length_b   1.000
_cell.length_c   1.000
_cell.angle_alpha   90.00
_cell.angle_beta   90.00
_cell.angle_gamma   90.00
#
_symmetry.space_group_name_H-M   'P 1'
#
loop_
_entity.id
_entity.type
_entity.pdbx_description
1 polymer ?
#
loop_
_entity_poly.entity_id
_entity_poly.type
_entity_poly.pdbx_seq_one_letter_code
_entity_poly.pdbx_strand_id
1 'polypeptide(L)'
;MSCSDFVYHDDSEEWSLNVINNHYEEARSRVSSLLERSVEDENGCRLLATQKRPKTRFRGRQVASARLVYCVVNRAVLTERTVIRHRCHNERCVNPSHLVEGSAADNKRDDWDFWANGVDYNLL
;
A
#
# COMPACT_ATOMS: atom_id res chain seq x y z
N MET A 1 38.91 5.82 1.10
CA MET A 1 38.15 4.58 1.41
C MET A 1 36.70 4.98 1.50
N SER A 2 35.94 4.77 0.43
CA SER A 2 34.50 5.04 0.43
C SER A 2 33.86 3.99 1.33
N CYS A 3 33.30 4.42 2.46
CA CYS A 3 32.40 3.59 3.25
C CYS A 3 31.22 3.31 2.33
N SER A 4 31.18 2.12 1.73
CA SER A 4 30.01 1.66 0.99
C SER A 4 28.91 1.45 2.02
N ASP A 5 28.05 2.46 2.16
CA ASP A 5 26.85 2.40 2.98
C ASP A 5 26.05 1.18 2.56
N PHE A 6 26.06 0.15 3.41
CA PHE A 6 25.26 -1.04 3.22
C PHE A 6 23.80 -0.67 3.50
N VAL A 7 23.11 -0.20 2.46
CA VAL A 7 21.67 0.09 2.54
C VAL A 7 20.94 -1.26 2.58
N TYR A 8 20.40 -1.60 3.74
CA TYR A 8 19.53 -2.77 3.90
C TYR A 8 18.20 -2.47 3.21
N HIS A 9 17.98 -3.08 2.05
CA HIS A 9 16.67 -3.14 1.42
C HIS A 9 15.91 -4.34 1.98
N ASP A 10 14.68 -4.14 2.43
CA ASP A 10 13.84 -5.26 2.85
C ASP A 10 13.32 -6.03 1.61
N ASP A 11 13.04 -7.33 1.75
CA ASP A 11 12.53 -8.21 0.68
C ASP A 11 11.32 -7.62 -0.09
N SER A 12 10.50 -6.79 0.55
CA SER A 12 9.37 -6.04 -0.02
C SER A 12 9.80 -4.89 -0.90
N GLU A 13 10.85 -4.19 -0.50
CA GLU A 13 11.46 -3.12 -1.27
C GLU A 13 12.13 -3.69 -2.53
N GLU A 14 12.94 -4.73 -2.38
CA GLU A 14 13.60 -5.41 -3.50
C GLU A 14 12.59 -5.99 -4.50
N TRP A 15 11.54 -6.64 -4.00
CA TRP A 15 10.46 -7.14 -4.86
C TRP A 15 9.75 -5.99 -5.59
N SER A 16 9.44 -4.90 -4.89
CA SER A 16 8.78 -3.74 -5.50
C SER A 16 9.67 -3.08 -6.55
N LEU A 17 10.98 -2.94 -6.27
CA LEU A 17 11.98 -2.46 -7.21
C LEU A 17 12.05 -3.35 -8.46
N ASN A 18 12.08 -4.68 -8.28
CA ASN A 18 12.09 -5.61 -9.40
C ASN A 18 10.82 -5.50 -10.25
N VAL A 19 9.66 -5.37 -9.61
CA VAL A 19 8.37 -5.18 -10.29
C VAL A 19 8.37 -3.89 -11.12
N ILE A 20 8.84 -2.77 -10.55
CA ILE A 20 8.85 -1.48 -11.24
C ILE A 20 9.93 -1.40 -12.32
N ASN A 21 11.10 -2.01 -12.12
CA ASN A 21 12.20 -1.88 -13.08
C ASN A 21 12.12 -2.90 -14.21
N ASN A 22 11.70 -4.13 -13.92
CA ASN A 22 11.79 -5.26 -14.87
C ASN A 22 10.43 -5.76 -15.35
N HIS A 23 9.34 -5.48 -14.63
CA HIS A 23 8.01 -6.04 -14.91
C HIS A 23 6.90 -4.99 -14.91
N TYR A 24 7.23 -3.72 -15.18
CA TYR A 24 6.28 -2.62 -15.06
C TYR A 24 5.06 -2.78 -15.97
N GLU A 25 5.27 -3.15 -17.23
CA GLU A 25 4.19 -3.31 -18.19
C GLU A 25 3.25 -4.47 -17.83
N GLU A 26 3.82 -5.59 -17.39
CA GLU A 26 3.07 -6.74 -16.89
C GLU A 26 2.26 -6.35 -15.64
N ALA A 27 2.88 -5.63 -14.71
CA ALA A 27 2.22 -5.14 -13.50
C ALA A 27 1.10 -4.15 -13.82
N ARG A 28 1.31 -3.26 -14.80
CA ARG A 28 0.31 -2.31 -15.30
C ARG A 28 -0.87 -3.03 -15.94
N SER A 29 -0.63 -4.03 -16.78
CA SER A 29 -1.68 -4.86 -17.37
C SER A 29 -2.48 -5.59 -16.28
N ARG A 30 -1.79 -6.14 -15.28
CA ARG A 30 -2.44 -6.81 -14.14
C ARG A 30 -3.32 -5.85 -13.33
N VAL A 31 -2.86 -4.62 -13.09
CA VAL A 31 -3.63 -3.57 -12.42
C VAL A 31 -4.81 -3.11 -13.26
N SER A 32 -4.65 -2.93 -14.58
CA SER A 32 -5.76 -2.58 -15.49
C SER A 32 -6.86 -3.63 -15.41
N SER A 33 -6.50 -4.91 -15.53
CA SER A 33 -7.44 -6.03 -15.42
C SER A 33 -8.15 -6.09 -14.06
N LEU A 34 -7.48 -5.71 -12.97
CA LEU A 34 -8.12 -5.62 -11.64
C LEU A 34 -9.17 -4.49 -11.60
N LEU A 35 -8.83 -3.32 -12.16
CA LEU A 35 -9.71 -2.17 -12.18
C LEU A 35 -10.91 -2.40 -13.11
N GLU A 36 -10.71 -2.96 -14.29
CA GLU A 36 -11.79 -3.30 -15.23
C GLU A 36 -12.82 -4.27 -14.64
N ARG A 37 -12.38 -5.21 -13.80
CA ARG A 37 -13.25 -6.16 -13.12
C ARG A 37 -13.94 -5.61 -11.87
N SER A 38 -13.54 -4.42 -11.41
CA SER A 38 -14.11 -3.80 -10.23
C SER A 38 -15.40 -3.06 -10.55
N VAL A 39 -16.33 -3.05 -9.61
CA VAL A 39 -17.58 -2.29 -9.68
C VAL A 39 -17.39 -1.00 -8.90
N GLU A 40 -17.83 0.12 -9.47
CA GLU A 40 -17.85 1.41 -8.78
C GLU A 40 -19.10 1.52 -7.90
N ASP A 41 -18.94 2.01 -6.68
CA ASP A 41 -20.05 2.32 -5.77
C ASP A 41 -20.38 3.83 -5.77
N GLU A 42 -21.43 4.21 -5.03
CA GLU A 42 -21.89 5.59 -4.89
C GLU A 42 -20.84 6.56 -4.32
N ASN A 43 -19.84 6.04 -3.61
CA ASN A 43 -18.74 6.82 -3.04
C ASN A 43 -17.53 6.90 -3.98
N GLY A 44 -17.64 6.38 -5.22
CA GLY A 44 -16.54 6.27 -6.17
C GLY A 44 -15.49 5.23 -5.78
N CYS A 45 -15.78 4.33 -4.83
CA CYS A 45 -14.89 3.22 -4.52
C CYS A 45 -15.01 2.14 -5.58
N ARG A 46 -13.85 1.61 -5.97
CA ARG A 46 -13.76 0.48 -6.91
C ARG A 46 -13.62 -0.80 -6.10
N LEU A 47 -14.65 -1.63 -6.12
CA LEU A 47 -14.76 -2.84 -5.32
C LEU A 47 -14.61 -4.09 -6.17
N LEU A 48 -13.80 -5.03 -5.70
CA LEU A 48 -13.73 -6.37 -6.25
C LEU A 48 -14.83 -7.24 -5.61
N ALA A 49 -15.23 -8.31 -6.32
CA ALA A 49 -16.19 -9.31 -5.84
C ALA A 49 -15.60 -10.23 -4.73
N THR A 50 -14.94 -9.64 -3.72
CA THR A 50 -14.36 -10.32 -2.57
C THR A 50 -14.96 -9.75 -1.30
N GLN A 51 -15.36 -10.60 -0.34
CA GLN A 51 -15.95 -10.15 0.93
C GLN A 51 -14.91 -9.54 1.90
N LYS A 52 -13.64 -9.94 1.78
CA LYS A 52 -12.52 -9.45 2.59
C LYS A 52 -11.60 -8.54 1.77
N ARG A 53 -10.62 -7.93 2.44
CA ARG A 53 -9.51 -7.17 1.82
C ARG A 53 -8.91 -7.94 0.63
N PRO A 54 -9.02 -7.42 -0.60
CA PRO A 54 -8.63 -8.16 -1.80
C PRO A 54 -7.12 -8.34 -1.87
N LYS A 55 -6.67 -9.57 -2.13
CA LYS A 55 -5.26 -9.91 -2.35
C LYS A 55 -5.06 -10.38 -3.78
N THR A 56 -3.91 -10.07 -4.35
CA THR A 56 -3.52 -10.49 -5.69
C THR A 56 -2.16 -11.18 -5.62
N ARG A 57 -1.99 -12.24 -6.42
CA ARG A 57 -0.69 -12.87 -6.61
C ARG A 57 -0.04 -12.27 -7.84
N PHE A 58 1.19 -11.80 -7.70
CA PHE A 58 1.99 -11.27 -8.79
C PHE A 58 3.45 -11.68 -8.59
N ARG A 59 4.10 -12.19 -9.65
CA ARG A 59 5.52 -12.61 -9.64
C ARG A 59 5.90 -13.42 -8.38
N GLY A 60 5.14 -14.49 -8.12
CA GLY A 60 5.38 -15.41 -6.99
C GLY A 60 4.89 -14.93 -5.62
N ARG A 61 4.69 -13.62 -5.41
CA ARG A 61 4.30 -13.03 -4.13
C ARG A 61 2.80 -12.73 -4.07
N GLN A 62 2.19 -12.95 -2.91
CA GLN A 62 0.84 -12.49 -2.62
C GLN A 62 0.90 -11.13 -1.92
N VAL A 63 0.26 -10.13 -2.50
CA VAL A 63 0.23 -8.75 -1.99
C VAL A 63 -1.21 -8.24 -1.89
N ALA A 64 -1.44 -7.24 -1.04
CA ALA A 64 -2.72 -6.53 -1.03
C ALA A 64 -2.94 -5.86 -2.39
N SER A 65 -4.15 -5.98 -2.94
CA SER A 65 -4.46 -5.43 -4.26
C SER A 65 -4.30 -3.91 -4.27
N ALA A 66 -4.76 -3.23 -3.21
CA ALA A 66 -4.54 -1.80 -3.00
C ALA A 66 -3.04 -1.44 -3.03
N ARG A 67 -2.16 -2.23 -2.40
CA ARG A 67 -0.72 -1.97 -2.41
C ARG A 67 -0.14 -2.07 -3.82
N LEU A 68 -0.47 -3.15 -4.55
CA LEU A 68 0.00 -3.31 -5.93
C LEU A 68 -0.47 -2.16 -6.82
N VAL A 69 -1.76 -1.80 -6.72
CA VAL A 69 -2.34 -0.69 -7.49
C VAL A 69 -1.59 0.61 -7.20
N TYR A 70 -1.37 0.94 -5.93
CA TYR A 70 -0.65 2.14 -5.53
C TYR A 70 0.80 2.16 -6.06
N CYS A 71 1.56 1.07 -5.86
CA CYS A 71 2.94 0.98 -6.35
C CYS A 71 3.03 1.19 -7.86
N VAL A 72 2.15 0.54 -8.63
CA VAL A 72 2.20 0.58 -10.11
C VAL A 72 1.74 1.92 -10.67
N VAL A 73 0.70 2.52 -10.10
CA VAL A 73 0.16 3.81 -10.55
C VAL A 73 1.14 4.95 -10.23
N ASN A 74 1.67 4.97 -9.00
CA ASN A 74 2.59 6.04 -8.56
C ASN A 74 4.06 5.75 -8.89
N ARG A 75 4.37 4.58 -9.48
CA ARG A 75 5.74 4.06 -9.64
C ARG A 75 6.53 4.10 -8.33
N ALA A 76 5.84 3.82 -7.23
CA ALA A 76 6.38 3.91 -5.88
C ALA A 76 6.95 2.56 -5.45
N VAL A 77 8.15 2.63 -4.87
CA VAL A 77 8.82 1.50 -4.22
C VAL A 77 8.55 1.62 -2.72
N LEU A 78 7.89 0.62 -2.16
CA LEU A 78 7.45 0.66 -0.78
C LEU A 78 8.13 -0.41 0.06
N THR A 79 8.71 0.02 1.18
CA THR A 79 9.23 -0.88 2.21
C THR A 79 8.09 -1.61 2.95
N GLU A 80 8.38 -2.72 3.60
CA GLU A 80 7.43 -3.49 4.42
C GLU A 80 6.75 -2.63 5.50
N ARG A 81 7.47 -1.63 6.03
CA ARG A 81 6.97 -0.71 7.05
C ARG A 81 5.99 0.33 6.49
N THR A 82 5.98 0.56 5.19
CA THR A 82 5.02 1.50 4.59
C THR A 82 3.65 0.85 4.51
N VAL A 83 2.64 1.51 5.08
CA VAL A 83 1.25 1.02 5.04
C VAL A 83 0.48 1.82 3.99
N ILE A 84 -0.39 1.16 3.24
CA ILE A 84 -1.34 1.85 2.37
C ILE A 84 -2.64 2.07 3.16
N ARG A 85 -2.95 3.36 3.38
CA ARG A 85 -4.18 3.84 4.02
C ARG A 85 -5.22 4.17 2.96
N HIS A 86 -6.48 3.98 3.33
CA HIS A 86 -7.65 4.25 2.51
C HIS A 86 -8.32 5.54 2.98
N ARG A 87 -8.40 6.58 2.14
CA ARG A 87 -9.13 7.82 2.47
C ARG A 87 -10.65 7.62 2.56
N CYS A 88 -11.15 6.59 1.89
CA CYS A 88 -12.56 6.22 1.89
C CYS A 88 -12.99 5.34 3.08
N HIS A 89 -12.06 5.00 3.98
CA HIS A 89 -12.30 4.06 5.10
C HIS A 89 -12.85 2.68 4.68
N ASN A 90 -12.74 2.32 3.40
CA ASN A 90 -13.18 1.04 2.85
C ASN A 90 -11.97 0.17 2.48
N GLU A 91 -11.68 -0.84 3.29
CA GLU A 91 -10.54 -1.74 3.08
C GLU A 91 -10.60 -2.58 1.80
N ARG A 92 -11.78 -2.71 1.19
CA ARG A 92 -12.01 -3.46 -0.06
C ARG A 92 -11.76 -2.61 -1.31
N CYS A 93 -11.63 -1.30 -1.15
CA CYS A 93 -11.44 -0.38 -2.24
C CYS A 93 -10.06 -0.53 -2.88
N VAL A 94 -10.02 -0.57 -4.21
CA VAL A 94 -8.82 -0.59 -5.05
C VAL A 94 -8.68 0.65 -5.92
N ASN A 95 -9.50 1.68 -5.71
CA ASN A 95 -9.43 2.92 -6.49
C ASN A 95 -8.10 3.67 -6.19
N PRO A 96 -7.20 3.89 -7.17
CA PRO A 96 -5.94 4.58 -6.95
C PRO A 96 -6.08 5.94 -6.27
N SER A 97 -7.12 6.71 -6.58
CA SER A 97 -7.33 8.06 -5.99
C SER A 97 -7.65 8.02 -4.49
N HIS A 98 -8.11 6.88 -3.98
CA HIS A 98 -8.47 6.69 -2.57
C HIS A 98 -7.33 6.10 -1.75
N LEU A 99 -6.19 5.78 -2.38
CA LEU A 99 -5.05 5.15 -1.74
C LEU A 99 -3.96 6.18 -1.45
N VAL A 100 -3.43 6.14 -0.23
CA VAL A 100 -2.31 6.96 0.19
C VAL A 100 -1.30 6.13 0.95
N GLU A 101 -0.03 6.44 0.76
CA GLU A 101 1.03 5.94 1.64
C GLU A 101 0.91 6.56 3.02
N GLY A 102 1.15 5.76 4.05
CA GLY A 102 1.32 6.19 5.43
C GLY A 102 2.57 5.52 6.00
N SER A 103 3.24 6.20 6.93
CA SER A 103 4.38 5.61 7.61
C SER A 103 3.91 4.73 8.77
N ALA A 104 4.66 3.66 9.08
CA ALA A 104 4.44 2.92 10.33
C ALA A 104 4.59 3.81 11.60
N ALA A 105 5.27 4.96 11.49
CA ALA A 105 5.41 5.92 12.58
C ALA A 105 4.09 6.67 12.87
N ASP A 106 3.24 6.91 11.86
CA ASP A 106 1.94 7.54 12.04
C ASP A 106 0.93 6.62 12.75
N ASN A 107 0.99 5.30 12.48
CA ASN A 107 0.12 4.33 13.14
C ASN A 107 0.41 4.16 14.65
N LYS A 108 1.68 4.27 15.08
CA LYS A 108 2.00 4.25 16.52
C LYS A 108 1.50 5.51 17.24
N ARG A 109 1.41 6.64 16.53
CA ARG A 109 0.91 7.89 17.10
C ARG A 109 -0.61 7.84 17.29
N ASP A 110 -1.34 7.28 16.33
CA ASP A 110 -2.79 7.04 16.43
C ASP A 110 -3.13 6.01 17.55
N ASP A 111 -2.31 4.96 17.73
CA ASP A 111 -2.50 3.98 18.82
C ASP A 111 -2.21 4.56 20.22
N TRP A 112 -1.27 5.51 20.34
CA TRP A 112 -0.93 6.15 21.62
C TRP A 112 -2.03 7.14 22.07
N ASP A 113 -2.61 7.90 21.14
CA ASP A 113 -3.73 8.81 21.45
C ASP A 113 -4.98 8.05 21.91
N PHE A 114 -5.23 6.84 21.37
CA PHE A 114 -6.37 6.02 21.78
C PHE A 114 -6.15 5.27 23.11
N TRP A 115 -4.90 4.93 23.46
CA TRP A 115 -4.54 4.31 24.74
C TRP A 115 -4.38 5.31 25.90
N ALA A 116 -4.15 6.59 25.62
CA ALA A 116 -3.84 7.58 26.63
C ALA A 116 -5.03 8.33 27.24
N ASN A 117 -6.30 7.92 27.02
CA ASN A 117 -7.49 8.61 27.56
C ASN A 117 -7.45 10.15 27.40
N GLY A 118 -6.81 10.68 26.35
CA GLY A 118 -6.68 12.12 26.12
C GLY A 118 -5.76 12.88 27.07
N VAL A 119 -4.70 12.27 27.64
CA VAL A 119 -3.70 13.00 28.42
C VAL A 119 -2.47 13.32 27.55
N ASP A 120 -2.21 14.61 27.35
CA ASP A 120 -1.05 15.13 26.60
C ASP A 120 0.25 14.93 27.40
N TYR A 121 1.19 14.16 26.84
CA TYR A 121 2.50 13.90 27.44
C TYR A 121 3.48 15.09 27.33
N ASN A 122 3.16 16.16 26.58
CA ASN A 122 3.98 17.38 26.55
C ASN A 122 3.83 18.27 27.81
N LEU A 123 3.03 17.83 28.80
CA LEU A 123 2.84 18.54 30.07
C LEU A 123 3.55 17.89 31.27
N LEU A 124 4.49 16.98 31.04
CA LEU A 124 5.35 16.38 32.08
C LEU A 124 6.80 16.84 31.97
#